data_AF-A0A5K1APA0-F1
#
_entry.id   AF-A0A5K1APA0-F1
#
_cell.length_a   1.000
_cell.length_b   1.000
_cell.length_c   1.000
_cell.angle_alpha   90.00
_cell.angle_beta   90.00
_cell.angle_gamma   90.00
#
_symmetry.space_group_name_H-M   'P 1'
#
loop_
_entity.id
_entity.type
_entity.pdbx_description
1 polymer ?
#
loop_
_entity_poly.entity_id
_entity_poly.type
_entity_poly.pdbx_seq_one_letter_code
_entity_poly.pdbx_strand_id
1 'polypeptide(L)'
;AYVDSGVIMGQTGLYEKDLEKYANIEYMRCSPDNGFFPDLTKISKCDIIFFCSPNNPTGSAATREQLIQLVKFAKDNGSIIIYDSAYAMYISDDSPRSIYEIPGAEE
;
A
#
# COMPACT_ATOMS: atom_id res chain seq x y z
N ALA A 1 -8.87 7.04 7.23
CA ALA A 1 -7.78 7.53 8.10
C ALA A 1 -6.69 8.21 7.29
N TYR A 2 -5.87 7.48 6.51
CA TYR A 2 -4.71 8.06 5.80
C TYR A 2 -5.06 9.23 4.86
N VAL A 3 -6.05 9.03 3.98
CA VAL A 3 -6.51 10.05 3.04
C VAL A 3 -7.08 11.26 3.79
N ASP A 4 -7.99 11.03 4.75
CA ASP A 4 -8.64 12.10 5.51
C ASP A 4 -7.62 13.00 6.22
N SER A 5 -6.61 12.41 6.85
CA SER A 5 -5.51 13.16 7.47
C SER A 5 -4.74 14.00 6.46
N GLY A 6 -4.40 13.43 5.30
CA GLY A 6 -3.74 14.18 4.22
C GLY A 6 -4.58 15.36 3.73
N VAL A 7 -5.89 15.16 3.58
CA VAL A 7 -6.84 16.21 3.13
C VAL A 7 -6.90 17.33 4.16
N ILE A 8 -7.06 16.99 5.44
CA ILE A 8 -7.10 17.98 6.54
C ILE A 8 -5.79 18.78 6.61
N MET A 9 -4.65 18.13 6.35
CA MET A 9 -3.34 18.80 6.30
C MET A 9 -3.08 19.57 5.00
N GLY A 10 -3.96 19.50 4.01
CA GLY A 10 -3.83 20.21 2.73
C GLY A 10 -2.79 19.64 1.77
N GLN A 11 -2.40 18.36 1.92
CA GLN A 11 -1.31 17.74 1.15
C GLN A 11 -1.78 17.01 -0.13
N THR A 12 -3.09 16.89 -0.33
CA THR A 12 -3.69 15.99 -1.32
C THR A 12 -4.04 16.69 -2.64
N GLY A 13 -3.88 18.00 -2.72
CA GLY A 13 -4.42 18.79 -3.83
C GLY A 13 -5.94 18.84 -3.82
N LEU A 14 -6.53 19.31 -4.92
CA LEU A 14 -7.98 19.41 -5.07
C LEU A 14 -8.62 18.03 -5.33
N TYR A 15 -9.89 17.91 -4.94
CA TYR A 15 -10.70 16.75 -5.27
C TYR A 15 -11.15 16.82 -6.74
N GLU A 16 -10.82 15.80 -7.51
CA GLU A 16 -11.17 15.63 -8.91
C GLU A 16 -12.47 14.81 -9.01
N LYS A 17 -13.60 15.49 -9.24
CA LYS A 17 -14.92 14.87 -9.20
C LYS A 17 -15.10 13.74 -10.21
N ASP A 18 -14.56 13.89 -11.42
CA ASP A 18 -14.74 12.90 -12.50
C ASP A 18 -13.94 11.61 -12.25
N LEU A 19 -12.87 11.70 -11.47
CA LEU A 19 -12.00 10.57 -11.13
C LEU A 19 -12.26 10.01 -9.73
N GLU A 20 -13.07 10.71 -8.93
CA GLU A 20 -13.34 10.43 -7.52
C GLU A 20 -12.08 10.28 -6.66
N LYS A 21 -11.10 11.14 -6.90
CA LYS A 21 -9.75 11.08 -6.31
C LYS A 21 -9.23 12.46 -5.94
N TYR A 22 -8.24 12.51 -5.06
CA TYR A 22 -7.46 13.71 -4.82
C TYR A 22 -6.23 13.76 -5.73
N ALA A 23 -5.96 14.91 -6.36
CA ALA A 23 -4.99 15.06 -7.44
C ALA A 23 -3.53 14.68 -7.08
N ASN A 24 -3.15 14.80 -5.80
CA ASN A 24 -1.80 14.51 -5.31
C ASN A 24 -1.72 13.18 -4.54
N ILE A 25 -2.68 12.28 -4.74
CA ILE A 25 -2.67 10.93 -4.18
C ILE A 25 -2.68 9.93 -5.33
N GLU A 26 -1.70 9.03 -5.36
CA GLU A 26 -1.70 7.87 -6.24
C GLU A 26 -2.54 6.75 -5.62
N TYR A 27 -3.62 6.35 -6.30
CA TYR A 27 -4.53 5.31 -5.82
C TYR A 27 -4.21 3.98 -6.48
N MET A 28 -3.52 3.12 -5.73
CA MET A 28 -3.18 1.76 -6.15
C MET A 28 -4.44 0.89 -6.27
N ARG A 29 -4.81 0.51 -7.49
CA ARG A 29 -6.03 -0.27 -7.75
C ARG A 29 -5.87 -1.72 -7.30
N CYS A 30 -6.65 -2.11 -6.29
CA CYS A 30 -6.82 -3.49 -5.84
C CYS A 30 -8.22 -3.98 -6.20
N SER A 31 -8.34 -5.11 -6.90
CA SER A 31 -9.62 -5.70 -7.31
C SER A 31 -9.59 -7.23 -7.17
N PRO A 32 -10.75 -7.90 -7.19
CA PRO A 32 -10.79 -9.36 -7.19
C PRO A 32 -9.94 -9.98 -8.30
N ASP A 33 -9.92 -9.36 -9.49
CA ASP A 33 -9.20 -9.86 -10.67
C ASP A 33 -7.67 -9.87 -10.52
N ASN A 34 -7.11 -9.02 -9.64
CA ASN A 34 -5.68 -8.97 -9.35
C ASN A 34 -5.32 -9.55 -7.98
N GLY A 35 -6.24 -10.30 -7.35
CA GLY A 35 -6.02 -10.84 -6.00
C GLY A 35 -5.90 -9.75 -4.93
N PHE A 36 -6.46 -8.58 -5.18
CA PHE A 36 -6.34 -7.38 -4.34
C PHE A 36 -4.92 -6.88 -4.11
N PHE A 37 -4.00 -7.15 -5.04
CA PHE A 37 -2.65 -6.60 -5.04
C PHE A 37 -2.43 -5.75 -6.30
N PRO A 38 -1.92 -4.51 -6.18
CA PRO A 38 -1.83 -3.61 -7.31
C PRO A 38 -0.72 -4.02 -8.28
N ASP A 39 -0.91 -3.68 -9.56
CA ASP A 39 0.16 -3.78 -10.55
C ASP A 39 1.14 -2.61 -10.38
N LEU A 40 2.21 -2.84 -9.61
CA LEU A 40 3.22 -1.83 -9.27
C LEU A 40 3.91 -1.21 -10.49
N THR A 41 3.87 -1.86 -11.67
CA THR A 41 4.46 -1.31 -12.90
C THR A 41 3.70 -0.11 -13.46
N LYS A 42 2.44 0.07 -13.02
CA LYS A 42 1.56 1.17 -13.44
C LYS A 42 1.47 2.30 -12.42
N ILE A 43 2.20 2.20 -11.32
CA ILE A 43 2.12 3.13 -10.20
C ILE A 43 3.23 4.18 -10.35
N SER A 44 2.85 5.45 -10.31
CA SER A 44 3.78 6.57 -10.30
C SER A 44 4.64 6.54 -9.04
N LYS A 45 5.84 7.12 -9.09
CA LYS A 45 6.67 7.29 -7.89
C LYS A 45 5.92 8.13 -6.83
N CYS A 46 5.98 7.69 -5.58
CA CYS A 46 5.47 8.41 -4.41
C CYS A 46 6.52 8.42 -3.29
N ASP A 47 6.48 9.43 -2.41
CA ASP A 47 7.40 9.49 -1.27
C ASP A 47 6.98 8.54 -0.14
N ILE A 48 5.67 8.37 0.06
CA ILE A 48 5.09 7.54 1.13
C ILE A 48 4.08 6.56 0.52
N ILE A 49 4.17 5.29 0.94
CA ILE A 49 3.25 4.22 0.56
C ILE A 49 2.56 3.72 1.82
N PHE A 50 1.25 3.98 1.94
CA PHE A 50 0.43 3.33 2.95
C PHE A 50 0.01 1.95 2.44
N PHE A 51 0.41 0.89 3.15
CA PHE A 51 0.10 -0.47 2.75
C PHE A 51 -0.44 -1.26 3.95
N CYS A 52 -1.64 -1.80 3.82
CA CYS A 52 -2.32 -2.53 4.89
C CYS A 52 -2.38 -4.02 4.54
N SER A 53 -1.90 -4.87 5.43
CA SER A 53 -1.93 -6.33 5.23
C SER A 53 -2.02 -7.06 6.58
N PRO A 54 -3.13 -7.78 6.84
CA PRO A 54 -4.32 -7.93 6.00
C PRO A 54 -5.07 -6.62 5.74
N ASN A 55 -5.44 -6.37 4.49
CA ASN A 55 -6.06 -5.11 4.08
C ASN A 55 -7.48 -4.98 4.61
N ASN A 56 -7.82 -3.81 5.16
CA ASN A 56 -9.20 -3.39 5.38
C ASN A 56 -9.63 -2.47 4.20
N PRO A 57 -10.69 -2.80 3.43
CA PRO A 57 -11.79 -3.72 3.77
C PRO A 57 -11.73 -5.12 3.15
N THR A 58 -10.74 -5.44 2.31
CA THR A 58 -10.79 -6.65 1.46
C THR A 58 -10.46 -7.95 2.19
N GLY A 59 -9.82 -7.89 3.37
CA GLY A 59 -9.33 -9.04 4.13
C GLY A 59 -8.08 -9.72 3.53
N SER A 60 -7.71 -9.39 2.29
CA SER A 60 -6.54 -9.95 1.60
C SER A 60 -5.22 -9.69 2.36
N ALA A 61 -4.45 -10.75 2.62
CA ALA A 61 -3.09 -10.68 3.13
C ALA A 61 -2.12 -10.81 1.96
N ALA A 62 -1.14 -9.90 1.87
CA ALA A 62 -0.16 -9.94 0.80
C ALA A 62 0.81 -11.11 0.97
N THR A 63 1.07 -11.86 -0.10
CA THR A 63 2.02 -12.97 -0.08
C THR A 63 3.45 -12.47 0.12
N ARG A 64 4.36 -13.37 0.47
CA ARG A 64 5.79 -13.03 0.59
C ARG A 64 6.35 -12.47 -0.72
N GLU A 65 5.99 -13.04 -1.87
CA GLU A 65 6.43 -12.59 -3.20
C GLU A 65 5.91 -11.18 -3.51
N GLN A 66 4.65 -10.91 -3.17
CA GLN A 66 4.05 -9.59 -3.32
C GLN A 66 4.75 -8.54 -2.44
N LEU A 67 5.06 -8.88 -1.19
CA LEU A 67 5.79 -7.98 -0.30
C LEU A 67 7.26 -7.77 -0.74
N ILE A 68 7.91 -8.78 -1.32
CA ILE A 68 9.22 -8.62 -1.97
C ILE A 68 9.13 -7.60 -3.12
N GLN A 69 8.09 -7.69 -3.95
CA GLN A 69 7.87 -6.72 -5.03
C GLN A 69 7.62 -5.31 -4.48
N LEU A 70 6.82 -5.18 -3.41
CA LEU A 70 6.55 -3.91 -2.76
C LEU A 70 7.82 -3.27 -2.18
N VAL A 71 8.63 -4.05 -1.44
CA VAL A 71 9.89 -3.56 -0.87
C VAL A 71 10.85 -3.15 -1.97
N LYS A 72 10.98 -3.95 -3.04
CA LYS A 72 11.81 -3.58 -4.19
C LYS A 72 11.32 -2.28 -4.84
N PHE A 73 10.02 -2.15 -5.07
CA PHE A 73 9.42 -0.94 -5.65
C PHE A 73 9.69 0.29 -4.79
N ALA A 74 9.54 0.19 -3.47
CA ALA A 74 9.83 1.28 -2.55
C ALA A 74 11.31 1.66 -2.57
N LYS A 75 12.23 0.68 -2.54
CA LYS A 75 13.68 0.92 -2.61
C LYS A 75 14.08 1.59 -3.92
N ASP A 76 13.60 1.09 -5.05
CA ASP A 76 13.90 1.66 -6.37
C ASP A 76 13.42 3.12 -6.49
N ASN A 77 12.34 3.47 -5.80
CA ASN A 77 11.76 4.81 -5.81
C ASN A 77 12.29 5.73 -4.70
N GLY A 78 12.94 5.19 -3.68
CA GLY A 78 13.27 5.91 -2.44
C GLY A 78 12.02 6.28 -1.62
N SER A 79 11.00 5.41 -1.64
CA SER A 79 9.74 5.58 -0.91
C SER A 79 9.80 4.98 0.48
N ILE A 80 9.08 5.58 1.44
CA ILE A 80 8.87 5.02 2.77
C ILE A 80 7.56 4.22 2.77
N ILE A 81 7.61 2.96 3.23
CA ILE A 81 6.42 2.15 3.44
C ILE A 81 5.92 2.37 4.88
N ILE A 82 4.68 2.81 5.02
CA ILE A 82 3.94 2.76 6.28
C ILE A 82 3.08 1.50 6.22
N TYR A 83 3.59 0.44 6.86
CA TYR A 83 2.95 -0.87 6.87
C TYR A 83 1.99 -1.01 8.06
N ASP A 84 0.70 -1.11 7.76
CA ASP A 84 -0.35 -1.33 8.74
C ASP A 84 -0.61 -2.83 8.92
N SER A 85 -0.15 -3.35 10.06
CA SER A 85 -0.27 -4.76 10.45
C SER A 85 -1.35 -4.97 11.52
N ALA A 86 -2.34 -4.07 11.65
CA ALA A 86 -3.35 -4.14 12.72
C ALA A 86 -4.09 -5.48 12.80
N TYR A 87 -4.28 -6.16 11.64
CA TYR A 87 -4.96 -7.45 11.55
C TYR A 87 -4.01 -8.65 11.34
N ALA A 88 -2.69 -8.47 11.47
CA ALA A 88 -1.71 -9.52 11.13
C ALA A 88 -1.86 -10.81 11.97
N MET A 89 -2.39 -10.71 13.19
CA MET A 89 -2.66 -11.88 14.04
C MET A 89 -3.80 -12.76 13.52
N TYR A 90 -4.61 -12.27 12.57
CA TYR A 90 -5.69 -13.03 11.95
C TYR A 90 -5.25 -13.78 10.68
N ILE A 91 -3.99 -13.63 10.25
CA ILE A 91 -3.43 -14.40 9.13
C ILE A 91 -3.40 -15.88 9.50
N SER A 92 -4.09 -16.68 8.68
CA SER A 92 -4.26 -18.12 8.86
C SER A 92 -3.37 -18.98 7.94
N ASP A 93 -2.72 -18.36 6.96
CA ASP A 93 -1.75 -19.00 6.06
C ASP A 93 -0.30 -18.55 6.38
N ASP A 94 0.64 -18.86 5.48
CA ASP A 94 2.06 -18.54 5.64
C ASP A 94 2.44 -17.11 5.20
N SER A 95 1.46 -16.23 4.95
CA SER A 95 1.73 -14.84 4.57
C SER A 95 2.46 -14.10 5.70
N PRO A 96 3.40 -13.19 5.38
CA PRO A 96 4.15 -12.45 6.40
C PRO A 96 3.24 -11.57 7.26
N ARG A 97 3.49 -11.57 8.57
CA ARG A 97 2.81 -10.72 9.56
C ARG A 97 3.49 -9.38 9.74
N SER A 98 4.77 -9.28 9.39
CA SER A 98 5.55 -8.04 9.43
C SER A 98 6.27 -7.80 8.11
N ILE A 99 6.32 -6.54 7.68
CA ILE A 99 7.12 -6.14 6.50
C ILE A 99 8.61 -6.43 6.69
N TYR A 100 9.10 -6.43 7.93
CA TYR A 100 10.49 -6.71 8.27
C TYR A 100 10.88 -8.19 8.13
N GLU A 101 9.92 -9.08 7.82
CA GLU A 101 10.24 -10.43 7.37
C GLU A 101 10.80 -10.48 5.94
N ILE A 102 10.74 -9.36 5.21
CA ILE A 102 11.26 -9.22 3.87
C ILE A 102 12.66 -8.60 3.93
N PRO A 103 13.69 -9.27 3.36
CA PRO A 103 15.04 -8.73 3.32
C PRO A 103 15.08 -7.35 2.66
N GLY A 104 15.76 -6.39 3.31
CA GLY A 104 15.92 -5.03 2.83
C GLY A 104 14.74 -4.09 3.13
N ALA A 105 13.75 -4.52 3.91
CA ALA A 105 12.63 -3.66 4.33
C ALA A 105 12.98 -2.63 5.42
N GLU A 106 14.17 -2.74 6.03
CA GLU A 106 14.67 -1.82 7.07
C GLU A 106 15.54 -0.69 6.51
N GLU A 107 15.82 -0.69 5.20
CA GLU A 107 16.76 0.21 4.53
C GLU A 107 16.10 1.46 3.92
#